data_AF-A0A117SYM4-F1
#
_entry.id   AF-A0A117SYM4-F1
#
_cell.length_a   1.000
_cell.length_b   1.000
_cell.length_c   1.000
_cell.angle_alpha   90.00
_cell.angle_beta   90.00
_cell.angle_gamma   90.00
#
_symmetry.space_group_name_H-M   'P 1'
#
loop_
_entity.id
_entity.type
_entity.pdbx_description
1 polymer ?
#
loop_
_entity_poly.entity_id
_entity_poly.type
_entity_poly.pdbx_seq_one_letter_code
_entity_poly.pdbx_strand_id
1 'polypeptide(L)'
;MHLLQKHLSNELFIIQQTLSRQLQNPPIHHNAFEIRLRQLLRLETEVCEQAMQSLQFIPIEFDTLKEELTKLYYADDADQPMARAWVRASIWMRFARSEELDLIVTSLHEVFHRLKRMVPFIEELYGVEQTKYIVPSKYRQKTISKEDGYGLGN
;
A
#
# COMPACT_ATOMS: atom_id res chain seq x y z
N MET A 1 -20.77 -1.71 -11.19
CA MET A 1 -20.59 -2.13 -9.78
C MET A 1 -19.82 -3.45 -9.65
N HIS A 2 -20.33 -4.60 -10.15
CA HIS A 2 -19.66 -5.90 -9.99
C HIS A 2 -18.20 -5.96 -10.55
N LEU A 3 -17.91 -5.23 -11.64
CA LEU A 3 -16.55 -5.15 -12.19
C LEU A 3 -15.58 -4.35 -11.31
N LEU A 4 -16.05 -3.28 -10.63
CA LEU A 4 -15.24 -2.45 -9.73
C LEU A 4 -14.88 -3.22 -8.46
N GLN A 5 -15.87 -3.87 -7.87
CA GLN A 5 -15.70 -4.74 -6.72
C GLN A 5 -14.68 -5.83 -7.01
N LYS A 6 -14.78 -6.49 -8.18
CA LYS A 6 -13.80 -7.50 -8.62
C LYS A 6 -12.38 -6.93 -8.75
N HIS A 7 -12.21 -5.73 -9.31
CA HIS A 7 -10.89 -5.10 -9.43
C HIS A 7 -10.29 -4.76 -8.08
N LEU A 8 -11.06 -4.12 -7.19
CA LEU A 8 -10.60 -3.79 -5.85
C LEU A 8 -10.25 -5.04 -5.05
N SER A 9 -11.10 -6.07 -5.07
CA SER A 9 -10.80 -7.35 -4.43
C SER A 9 -9.53 -7.99 -4.98
N ASN A 10 -9.29 -7.91 -6.29
CA ASN A 10 -8.08 -8.46 -6.90
C ASN A 10 -6.81 -7.70 -6.45
N GLU A 11 -6.84 -6.38 -6.44
CA GLU A 11 -5.68 -5.59 -5.96
C GLU A 11 -5.41 -5.84 -4.47
N LEU A 12 -6.46 -5.83 -3.63
CA LEU A 12 -6.35 -6.13 -2.20
C LEU A 12 -5.79 -7.54 -1.96
N PHE A 13 -6.24 -8.53 -2.72
CA PHE A 13 -5.73 -9.89 -2.63
C PHE A 13 -4.23 -9.95 -2.96
N ILE A 14 -3.78 -9.27 -4.02
CA ILE A 14 -2.37 -9.29 -4.39
C ILE A 14 -1.51 -8.53 -3.36
N ILE A 15 -2.00 -7.42 -2.82
CA ILE A 15 -1.35 -6.71 -1.72
C ILE A 15 -1.20 -7.63 -0.51
N GLN A 16 -2.29 -8.26 -0.05
CA GLN A 16 -2.27 -9.19 1.08
C GLN A 16 -1.28 -10.34 0.86
N GLN A 17 -1.24 -10.94 -0.33
CA GLN A 17 -0.29 -12.00 -0.68
C GLN A 17 1.15 -11.50 -0.65
N THR A 18 1.40 -10.28 -1.12
CA THR A 18 2.73 -9.66 -1.13
C THR A 18 3.23 -9.45 0.29
N LEU A 19 2.40 -8.86 1.16
CA LEU A 19 2.71 -8.63 2.58
C LEU A 19 2.92 -9.94 3.34
N SER A 20 2.05 -10.92 3.12
CA SER A 20 2.13 -12.25 3.74
C SER A 20 3.44 -12.98 3.41
N ARG A 21 3.92 -12.87 2.17
CA ARG A 21 5.23 -13.43 1.77
C ARG A 21 6.40 -12.77 2.50
N GLN A 22 6.35 -11.46 2.73
CA GLN A 22 7.38 -10.76 3.51
C GLN A 22 7.38 -11.22 4.98
N LEU A 23 6.19 -11.48 5.54
CA LEU A 23 6.06 -12.00 6.90
C LEU A 23 6.56 -13.44 7.05
N GLN A 24 6.47 -14.27 6.00
CA GLN A 24 6.93 -15.66 5.97
C GLN A 24 8.44 -15.82 5.71
N ASN A 25 9.05 -14.86 5.01
CA ASN A 25 10.49 -14.82 4.75
C ASN A 25 11.16 -13.65 5.49
N PRO A 26 11.06 -13.59 6.83
CA PRO A 26 11.50 -12.40 7.50
C PRO A 26 13.03 -12.40 7.67
N PRO A 27 13.66 -11.21 7.63
CA PRO A 27 15.11 -11.09 7.71
C PRO A 27 15.67 -11.48 9.09
N ILE A 28 17.00 -11.67 9.13
CA ILE A 28 17.73 -12.57 10.04
C ILE A 28 18.08 -11.94 11.42
N HIS A 29 17.69 -10.70 11.73
CA HIS A 29 18.49 -9.88 12.68
C HIS A 29 17.80 -9.36 13.95
N HIS A 30 16.49 -9.55 14.12
CA HIS A 30 15.73 -9.24 15.35
C HIS A 30 16.00 -7.84 15.92
N ASN A 31 16.37 -6.87 15.08
CA ASN A 31 16.57 -5.50 15.54
C ASN A 31 15.21 -4.82 15.78
N ALA A 32 15.20 -3.74 16.58
CA ALA A 32 13.96 -3.08 16.97
C ALA A 32 13.14 -2.56 15.76
N PHE A 33 13.81 -2.18 14.66
CA PHE A 33 13.13 -1.75 13.43
C PHE A 33 12.47 -2.92 12.71
N GLU A 34 13.08 -4.10 12.73
CA GLU A 34 12.51 -5.30 12.14
C GLU A 34 11.25 -5.75 12.89
N ILE A 35 11.29 -5.76 14.23
CA ILE A 35 10.12 -6.08 15.05
C ILE A 35 8.97 -5.13 14.73
N ARG A 36 9.28 -3.82 14.66
CA ARG A 36 8.29 -2.80 14.36
C ARG A 36 7.74 -2.92 12.93
N LEU A 37 8.61 -3.17 11.94
CA LEU A 37 8.20 -3.39 10.56
C LEU A 37 7.28 -4.62 10.44
N ARG A 38 7.62 -5.75 11.09
CA ARG A 38 6.76 -6.94 11.11
C ARG A 38 5.39 -6.66 11.72
N GLN A 39 5.32 -5.86 12.79
CA GLN A 39 4.04 -5.48 13.40
C GLN A 39 3.19 -4.65 12.44
N LEU A 40 3.80 -3.69 11.76
CA LEU A 40 3.13 -2.87 10.76
C LEU A 40 2.60 -3.69 9.57
N LEU A 41 3.44 -4.55 9.00
CA LEU A 41 3.04 -5.44 7.90
C LEU A 41 1.90 -6.40 8.27
N ARG A 42 1.85 -6.85 9.53
CA ARG A 42 0.71 -7.65 10.05
C ARG A 42 -0.57 -6.83 10.07
N LEU A 43 -0.52 -5.63 10.64
CA LEU A 43 -1.67 -4.73 10.66
C LEU A 43 -2.16 -4.41 9.24
N GLU A 44 -1.25 -4.13 8.31
CA GLU A 44 -1.61 -3.87 6.91
C GLU A 44 -2.27 -5.10 6.25
N THR A 45 -1.78 -6.30 6.55
CA THR A 45 -2.36 -7.56 6.07
C THR A 45 -3.78 -7.78 6.63
N GLU A 46 -3.99 -7.53 7.92
CA GLU A 46 -5.30 -7.64 8.59
C GLU A 46 -6.30 -6.62 8.01
N VAL A 47 -5.87 -5.38 7.77
CA VAL A 47 -6.71 -4.34 7.17
C VAL A 47 -7.08 -4.69 5.72
N CYS A 48 -6.16 -5.28 4.95
CA CYS A 48 -6.48 -5.81 3.62
C CYS A 48 -7.55 -6.90 3.68
N GLU A 49 -7.48 -7.80 4.66
CA GLU A 49 -8.50 -8.83 4.86
C GLU A 49 -9.87 -8.22 5.21
N GLN A 50 -9.90 -7.24 6.11
CA GLN A 50 -11.12 -6.52 6.49
C GLN A 50 -11.74 -5.79 5.29
N ALA A 51 -10.93 -5.07 4.50
CA ALA A 51 -11.39 -4.40 3.28
C ALA A 51 -11.97 -5.40 2.25
N MET A 52 -11.34 -6.57 2.09
CA MET A 52 -11.87 -7.62 1.22
C MET A 52 -13.20 -8.19 1.73
N GLN A 53 -13.34 -8.39 3.04
CA GLN A 53 -14.59 -8.84 3.65
C GLN A 53 -15.70 -7.80 3.44
N SER A 54 -15.43 -6.50 3.63
CA SER A 54 -16.37 -5.42 3.35
C SER A 54 -16.87 -5.42 1.91
N LEU A 55 -16.00 -5.77 0.96
CA LEU A 55 -16.37 -5.91 -0.45
C LEU A 55 -17.24 -7.14 -0.72
N GLN A 56 -17.29 -8.16 0.14
CA GLN A 56 -18.10 -9.37 -0.10
C GLN A 56 -19.57 -9.21 0.34
N PHE A 57 -19.89 -8.24 1.20
CA PHE A 57 -21.26 -8.00 1.63
C PHE A 57 -22.13 -7.46 0.47
N ILE A 58 -23.37 -7.92 0.43
CA ILE A 58 -24.40 -7.45 -0.51
C ILE A 58 -25.64 -7.06 0.31
N PRO A 59 -26.00 -5.76 0.38
CA PRO A 59 -25.33 -4.62 -0.25
C PRO A 59 -23.96 -4.31 0.40
N ILE A 60 -23.07 -3.64 -0.36
CA ILE A 60 -21.78 -3.19 0.15
C ILE A 60 -22.01 -2.11 1.21
N GLU A 61 -21.40 -2.29 2.38
CA GLU A 61 -21.35 -1.27 3.42
C GLU A 61 -20.26 -0.25 3.08
N PHE A 62 -20.65 0.81 2.36
CA PHE A 62 -19.71 1.80 1.83
C PHE A 62 -18.92 2.53 2.93
N ASP A 63 -19.53 2.79 4.09
CA ASP A 63 -18.85 3.46 5.21
C ASP A 63 -17.79 2.55 5.84
N THR A 64 -18.11 1.28 6.09
CA THR A 64 -17.15 0.28 6.56
C THR A 64 -15.99 0.14 5.58
N LEU A 65 -16.28 -0.02 4.28
CA LEU A 65 -15.23 -0.11 3.26
C LEU A 65 -14.38 1.18 3.19
N LYS A 66 -14.98 2.35 3.37
CA LYS A 66 -14.27 3.64 3.38
C LYS A 66 -13.27 3.68 4.52
N GLU A 67 -13.68 3.27 5.72
CA GLU A 67 -12.80 3.20 6.88
C GLU A 67 -11.64 2.23 6.65
N GLU A 68 -11.91 1.04 6.15
CA GLU A 68 -10.86 0.04 5.90
C GLU A 68 -9.86 0.48 4.83
N LEU A 69 -10.34 1.05 3.72
CA LEU A 69 -9.46 1.64 2.71
C LEU A 69 -8.61 2.77 3.30
N THR A 70 -9.20 3.63 4.13
CA THR A 70 -8.47 4.72 4.77
C THR A 70 -7.35 4.19 5.66
N LYS A 71 -7.65 3.20 6.51
CA LYS A 71 -6.64 2.53 7.35
C LYS A 71 -5.52 1.91 6.50
N LEU A 72 -5.85 1.28 5.38
CA LEU A 72 -4.87 0.64 4.50
C LEU A 72 -3.87 1.65 3.95
N TYR A 73 -4.33 2.79 3.46
CA TYR A 73 -3.43 3.83 2.97
C TYR A 73 -2.55 4.45 4.06
N TYR A 74 -3.06 4.59 5.29
CA TYR A 74 -2.26 5.07 6.42
C TYR A 74 -1.24 4.02 6.87
N ALA A 75 -1.56 2.73 6.77
CA ALA A 75 -0.61 1.65 7.04
C ALA A 75 0.56 1.72 6.05
N ASP A 76 0.34 1.70 4.73
CA ASP A 76 1.44 1.83 3.76
C ASP A 76 2.23 3.14 3.94
N ASP A 77 1.60 4.24 4.34
CA ASP A 77 2.32 5.48 4.67
C ASP A 77 3.28 5.35 5.88
N ALA A 78 2.95 4.50 6.85
CA ALA A 78 3.82 4.18 7.97
C ALA A 78 4.90 3.14 7.63
N ASP A 79 4.59 2.19 6.75
CA ASP A 79 5.45 1.07 6.40
C ASP A 79 6.66 1.51 5.58
N GLN A 80 6.45 2.40 4.60
CA GLN A 80 7.50 2.89 3.71
C GLN A 80 8.69 3.55 4.46
N PRO A 81 8.49 4.52 5.38
CA PRO A 81 9.59 5.08 6.16
C PRO A 81 10.19 4.07 7.14
N MET A 82 9.39 3.14 7.69
CA MET A 82 9.90 2.09 8.58
C MET A 82 10.84 1.13 7.84
N ALA A 83 10.46 0.70 6.64
CA ALA A 83 11.28 -0.15 5.79
C ALA A 83 12.62 0.51 5.45
N ARG A 84 12.62 1.81 5.09
CA ARG A 84 13.87 2.57 4.88
C ARG A 84 14.73 2.66 6.14
N ALA A 85 14.13 2.84 7.31
CA ALA A 85 14.86 2.85 8.58
C ALA A 85 15.49 1.49 8.88
N TRP A 86 14.74 0.41 8.70
CA TRP A 86 15.20 -0.96 8.86
C TRP A 86 16.36 -1.30 7.90
N VAL A 87 16.26 -0.97 6.60
CA VAL A 87 17.35 -1.17 5.62
C VAL A 87 18.63 -0.46 6.04
N ARG A 88 18.53 0.82 6.43
CA ARG A 88 19.70 1.59 6.89
C ARG A 88 20.36 0.93 8.11
N ALA A 89 19.56 0.49 9.08
CA ALA A 89 20.07 -0.20 10.27
C ALA A 89 20.77 -1.52 9.90
N SER A 90 20.15 -2.33 9.03
CA SER A 90 20.72 -3.60 8.57
C SER A 90 22.05 -3.44 7.84
N ILE A 91 22.20 -2.40 7.01
CA ILE A 91 23.45 -2.05 6.33
C ILE A 91 24.53 -1.62 7.34
N TRP A 92 24.19 -0.71 8.26
CA TRP A 92 25.14 -0.20 9.26
C TRP A 92 25.69 -1.30 10.16
N MET A 93 24.83 -2.24 10.53
CA MET A 93 25.20 -3.37 11.37
C MET A 93 25.89 -4.51 10.59
N ARG A 94 26.05 -4.37 9.25
CA ARG A 94 26.63 -5.38 8.34
C ARG A 94 25.94 -6.74 8.44
N PHE A 95 24.65 -6.71 8.67
CA PHE A 95 23.90 -7.88 9.06
C PHE A 95 23.32 -8.64 7.86
N ALA A 96 22.81 -7.93 6.86
CA ALA A 96 22.21 -8.54 5.67
C ALA A 96 23.00 -8.23 4.40
N ARG A 97 22.89 -9.11 3.40
CA ARG A 97 23.34 -8.81 2.03
C ARG A 97 22.37 -7.81 1.39
N SER A 98 22.89 -6.88 0.57
CA SER A 98 22.06 -5.88 -0.12
C SER A 98 20.89 -6.51 -0.87
N GLU A 99 21.13 -7.65 -1.51
CA GLU A 99 20.14 -8.38 -2.32
C GLU A 99 18.89 -8.79 -1.52
N GLU A 100 19.05 -9.21 -0.26
CA GLU A 100 17.93 -9.61 0.61
C GLU A 100 17.11 -8.39 1.05
N LEU A 101 17.78 -7.26 1.30
CA LEU A 101 17.14 -5.99 1.65
C LEU A 101 16.37 -5.43 0.45
N ASP A 102 16.93 -5.54 -0.75
CA ASP A 102 16.35 -5.04 -2.00
C ASP A 102 15.05 -5.77 -2.35
N LEU A 103 14.95 -7.08 -2.09
CA LEU A 103 13.73 -7.86 -2.31
C LEU A 103 12.55 -7.36 -1.48
N ILE A 104 12.78 -7.09 -0.20
CA ILE A 104 11.74 -6.60 0.72
C ILE A 104 11.31 -5.19 0.29
N VAL A 105 12.26 -4.29 0.04
CA VAL A 105 11.96 -2.92 -0.40
C VAL A 105 11.19 -2.91 -1.72
N THR A 106 11.61 -3.73 -2.68
CA THR A 106 10.92 -3.84 -3.98
C THR A 106 9.49 -4.32 -3.80
N SER A 107 9.27 -5.28 -2.89
CA SER A 107 7.93 -5.81 -2.60
C SER A 107 7.03 -4.77 -1.94
N LEU A 108 7.54 -3.98 -1.00
CA LEU A 108 6.78 -2.87 -0.40
C LEU A 108 6.54 -1.73 -1.39
N HIS A 109 7.46 -1.52 -2.34
CA HIS A 109 7.23 -0.56 -3.41
C HIS A 109 6.13 -1.02 -4.37
N GLU A 110 6.02 -2.33 -4.63
CA GLU A 110 4.91 -2.89 -5.40
C GLU A 110 3.56 -2.69 -4.70
N VAL A 111 3.49 -2.82 -3.37
CA VAL A 111 2.28 -2.51 -2.60
C VAL A 111 1.83 -1.06 -2.82
N PHE A 112 2.75 -0.09 -2.71
CA PHE A 112 2.47 1.32 -3.01
C PHE A 112 1.88 1.52 -4.41
N HIS A 113 2.45 0.87 -5.44
CA HIS A 113 1.96 0.99 -6.81
C HIS A 113 0.59 0.38 -7.00
N ARG A 114 0.27 -0.71 -6.30
CA ARG A 114 -1.06 -1.33 -6.33
C ARG A 114 -2.11 -0.45 -5.69
N LEU A 115 -1.80 0.12 -4.53
CA LEU A 115 -2.64 1.13 -3.90
C LEU A 115 -2.88 2.31 -4.85
N LYS A 116 -1.83 2.79 -5.54
CA LYS A 116 -2.00 3.83 -6.57
C LYS A 116 -2.93 3.41 -7.72
N ARG A 117 -2.89 2.15 -8.16
CA ARG A 117 -3.81 1.62 -9.19
C ARG A 117 -5.25 1.51 -8.71
N MET A 118 -5.49 1.41 -7.40
CA MET A 118 -6.84 1.36 -6.84
C MET A 118 -7.55 2.73 -6.86
N VAL A 119 -6.80 3.84 -6.92
CA VAL A 119 -7.34 5.21 -6.80
C VAL A 119 -8.50 5.49 -7.77
N PRO A 120 -8.41 5.20 -9.09
CA PRO A 120 -9.52 5.46 -10.01
C PRO A 120 -10.80 4.71 -9.64
N PHE A 121 -10.68 3.49 -9.12
CA PHE A 121 -11.82 2.69 -8.69
C PHE A 121 -12.45 3.25 -7.41
N ILE A 122 -11.64 3.80 -6.51
CA ILE A 122 -12.12 4.49 -5.30
C ILE A 122 -12.83 5.79 -5.68
N GLU A 123 -12.29 6.54 -6.64
CA GLU A 123 -12.95 7.74 -7.20
C GLU A 123 -14.29 7.40 -7.86
N GLU A 124 -14.41 6.26 -8.54
CA GLU A 124 -15.67 5.81 -9.12
C GLU A 124 -16.70 5.41 -8.06
N LEU A 125 -16.27 4.83 -6.92
CA LEU A 125 -17.18 4.43 -5.84
C LEU A 125 -17.67 5.59 -4.98
N TYR A 126 -16.78 6.52 -4.60
CA TYR A 126 -17.07 7.56 -3.61
C TYR A 126 -17.16 8.97 -4.21
N GLY A 127 -16.67 9.16 -5.43
CA GLY A 127 -16.48 10.47 -6.04
C GLY A 127 -15.15 11.11 -5.64
N VAL A 128 -14.59 11.90 -6.55
CA VAL A 128 -13.27 12.56 -6.41
C VAL A 128 -13.14 13.35 -5.10
N GLU A 129 -14.17 14.10 -4.71
CA GLU A 129 -14.18 14.90 -3.49
C GLU A 129 -14.14 14.06 -2.21
N GLN A 130 -14.71 12.86 -2.21
CA GLN A 130 -14.68 11.98 -1.04
C GLN A 130 -13.37 11.19 -0.99
N THR A 131 -12.79 10.83 -2.14
CA THR A 131 -11.50 10.16 -2.24
C THR A 131 -10.40 10.91 -1.49
N LYS A 132 -10.48 12.25 -1.39
CA LYS A 132 -9.48 13.04 -0.68
C LYS A 132 -9.37 12.72 0.82
N TYR A 133 -10.41 12.14 1.40
CA TYR A 133 -10.47 11.70 2.80
C TYR A 133 -10.09 10.22 2.98
N ILE A 134 -9.91 9.47 1.88
CA ILE A 134 -9.59 8.04 1.89
C ILE A 134 -8.13 7.83 1.50
N VAL A 135 -7.72 8.43 0.39
CA VAL A 135 -6.46 8.17 -0.30
C VAL A 135 -5.52 9.35 -0.10
N PRO A 136 -4.36 9.26 0.57
CA PRO A 136 -3.43 10.38 0.74
C PRO A 136 -2.93 10.99 -0.58
N SER A 137 -2.50 12.26 -0.54
CA SER A 137 -2.11 13.03 -1.73
C SER A 137 -1.04 12.35 -2.59
N LYS A 138 -0.07 11.65 -1.98
CA LYS A 138 1.01 10.96 -2.69
C LYS A 138 0.54 9.86 -3.65
N TYR A 139 -0.63 9.26 -3.42
CA TYR A 139 -1.22 8.25 -4.33
C TYR A 139 -2.11 8.90 -5.40
N ARG A 140 -2.67 10.08 -5.13
CA ARG A 140 -3.56 10.81 -6.05
C ARG A 140 -2.82 11.59 -7.14
N GLN A 141 -1.48 11.63 -7.10
CA GLN A 141 -0.68 12.33 -8.11
C GLN A 141 -0.82 11.62 -9.47
N LYS A 142 -1.53 12.28 -10.40
CA LYS A 142 -1.43 11.95 -11.83
C LYS A 142 0.03 12.09 -12.22
N THR A 143 0.62 11.02 -12.73
CA THR A 143 1.95 11.07 -13.33
C THR A 143 1.85 12.15 -14.40
N ILE A 144 2.50 13.31 -14.19
CA ILE A 144 2.62 14.32 -15.23
C ILE A 144 3.49 13.65 -16.29
N SER A 145 2.87 13.08 -17.31
CA SER A 145 3.55 12.70 -18.54
C SER A 145 4.27 13.95 -19.01
N LYS A 146 5.57 13.86 -19.25
CA LYS A 146 6.47 14.94 -19.69
C LYS A 146 6.11 15.55 -21.06
N GLU A 147 4.88 15.39 -21.55
CA GLU A 147 4.42 15.88 -22.85
C GLU A 147 3.57 17.15 -22.74
N ASP A 148 3.03 17.49 -21.56
CA ASP A 148 2.20 18.69 -21.37
C ASP A 148 2.95 19.77 -20.58
N GLY A 149 3.94 20.45 -21.17
CA GLY A 149 4.59 21.54 -20.43
C GLY A 149 5.82 22.25 -21.00
N TYR A 150 5.95 22.43 -22.31
CA TYR A 150 6.72 23.56 -22.85
C TYR A 150 5.96 24.21 -23.99
N GLY A 151 4.96 25.00 -23.61
CA GLY A 151 4.22 25.89 -24.48
C GLY A 151 3.88 27.16 -23.74
N LEU A 152 4.87 28.01 -23.50
CA LEU A 152 4.64 29.43 -23.25
C LEU A 152 5.72 30.23 -23.99
N GLY A 153 5.33 30.75 -25.15
CA GLY A 153 5.87 32.00 -25.64
C GLY A 153 5.30 33.15 -24.81
N ASN A 154 6.17 34.04 -24.38
CA ASN A 154 6.24 35.43 -24.84
C ASN A 154 7.65 35.95 -24.53
#